data_AF-Q2XXN2-F1
#
_entry.id   AF-Q2XXN2-F1
#
_cell.length_a   1.000
_cell.length_b   1.000
_cell.length_c   1.000
_cell.angle_alpha   90.00
_cell.angle_beta   90.00
_cell.angle_gamma   90.00
#
_symmetry.space_group_name_H-M   'P 1'
#
loop_
_entity.id
_entity.type
_entity.pdbx_description
1 polymer ?
#
loop_
_entity_poly.entity_id
_entity_poly.type
_entity_poly.pdbx_seq_one_letter_code
_entity_poly.pdbx_strand_id
1 'polypeptide(L)'
;MGPAKVMAFVLLLQSSLVLANPTRIIGGQECNEDSHPWLAAILANESFVCGATLLNQDWVLTAVHCYESMDLQVKFGVHHKGKPRGDEQVRDVVSTFCFPDTPGTTNSTCPYERNDTKHDIMLMKLN
;
A
#
# COMPACT_ATOMS: atom_id res chain seq x y z
N MET A 1 25.01 -33.57 -31.67
CA MET A 1 24.79 -33.15 -30.26
C MET A 1 23.83 -34.13 -29.62
N GLY A 2 24.21 -34.76 -28.51
CA GLY A 2 23.37 -35.76 -27.85
C GLY A 2 22.13 -35.15 -27.18
N PRO A 3 21.06 -35.93 -26.96
CA PRO A 3 19.79 -35.45 -26.41
C PRO A 3 19.96 -34.76 -25.04
N ALA A 4 20.96 -35.17 -24.25
CA ALA A 4 21.31 -34.56 -22.98
C ALA A 4 21.80 -33.10 -23.09
N LYS A 5 22.52 -32.73 -24.18
CA LYS A 5 22.98 -31.35 -24.40
C LYS A 5 21.85 -30.43 -24.87
N VAL A 6 20.85 -30.98 -25.56
CA VAL A 6 19.66 -30.22 -26.00
C VAL A 6 18.75 -29.93 -24.80
N MET A 7 18.55 -30.90 -23.90
CA MET A 7 17.80 -30.70 -22.66
C MET A 7 18.42 -29.64 -21.75
N ALA A 8 19.74 -29.64 -21.59
CA ALA A 8 20.43 -28.60 -20.81
C ALA A 8 20.25 -27.19 -21.42
N PHE A 9 20.28 -27.07 -22.74
CA PHE A 9 20.04 -25.79 -23.43
C PHE A 9 18.59 -25.32 -23.30
N VAL A 10 17.62 -26.22 -23.37
CA VAL A 10 16.19 -25.90 -23.20
C VAL A 10 15.89 -25.45 -21.77
N LEU A 11 16.51 -26.05 -20.76
CA LEU A 11 16.33 -25.65 -19.35
C LEU A 11 16.95 -24.28 -19.02
N LEU A 12 18.06 -23.91 -19.67
CA LEU A 12 18.69 -22.59 -19.52
C LEU A 12 17.92 -21.46 -20.22
N LEU A 13 17.02 -21.78 -21.17
CA LEU A 13 16.19 -20.83 -21.89
C LEU A 13 14.85 -20.52 -21.18
N GLN A 14 14.48 -21.26 -20.13
CA GLN A 14 13.18 -21.12 -19.45
C GLN A 14 13.16 -20.08 -18.32
N SER A 15 14.29 -19.48 -17.97
CA SER A 15 14.43 -18.55 -16.83
C SER A 15 13.75 -17.19 -17.01
N SER A 16 13.09 -16.91 -18.14
CA SER A 16 12.65 -15.55 -18.48
C SER A 16 11.13 -15.35 -18.58
N LEU A 17 10.30 -16.32 -18.22
CA LEU A 17 8.85 -16.07 -18.04
C LEU A 17 8.58 -15.50 -16.64
N VAL A 18 9.24 -14.39 -16.31
CA VAL A 18 8.78 -13.53 -15.22
C VAL A 18 7.57 -12.78 -15.76
N LEU A 19 6.38 -13.24 -15.39
CA LEU A 19 5.15 -12.51 -15.67
C LEU A 19 5.21 -11.20 -14.88
N ALA A 20 5.69 -10.14 -15.53
CA ALA A 20 5.80 -8.82 -14.97
C ALA A 20 4.39 -8.30 -14.68
N ASN A 21 3.98 -8.43 -13.42
CA ASN A 21 2.75 -7.84 -12.91
C ASN A 21 3.01 -6.33 -12.77
N PRO A 22 2.30 -5.45 -13.49
CA PRO A 22 2.63 -4.04 -13.50
C PRO A 22 2.24 -3.44 -12.13
N THR A 23 3.20 -2.75 -11.50
CA THR A 23 3.09 -1.95 -10.25
C THR A 23 3.06 -2.72 -8.92
N ARG A 24 4.24 -3.13 -8.42
CA ARG A 24 4.52 -3.53 -7.01
C ARG A 24 6.04 -3.68 -6.82
N ILE A 25 6.53 -3.61 -5.57
CA ILE A 25 7.95 -3.81 -5.16
C ILE A 25 8.71 -4.73 -6.14
N ILE A 26 9.64 -4.17 -6.93
CA ILE A 26 10.36 -4.89 -8.00
C ILE A 26 11.57 -5.61 -7.40
N GLY A 27 11.74 -6.90 -7.70
CA GLY A 27 12.86 -7.69 -7.20
C GLY A 27 12.76 -8.07 -5.71
N GLY A 28 11.61 -7.81 -5.09
CA GLY A 28 11.32 -8.27 -3.73
C GLY A 28 10.90 -9.74 -3.66
N GLN A 29 10.65 -10.20 -2.44
CA GLN A 29 10.05 -11.49 -2.15
C GLN A 29 8.80 -11.28 -1.29
N GLU A 30 7.91 -12.28 -1.28
CA GLU A 30 6.76 -12.28 -0.37
C GLU A 30 7.27 -12.23 1.08
N CYS A 31 6.65 -11.37 1.89
CA CYS A 31 6.96 -11.28 3.31
C CYS A 31 6.38 -12.51 4.02
N ASN A 32 6.92 -12.90 5.18
CA ASN A 32 6.23 -13.90 6.00
C ASN A 32 4.89 -13.32 6.50
N GLU A 33 3.89 -14.17 6.67
CA GLU A 33 2.64 -13.81 7.35
C GLU A 33 2.96 -13.16 8.71
N ASP A 34 2.23 -12.09 9.04
CA ASP A 34 2.31 -11.33 10.29
C ASP A 34 3.66 -10.67 10.62
N SER A 35 4.62 -10.68 9.70
CA SER A 35 5.94 -10.05 9.90
C SER A 35 5.92 -8.51 9.92
N HIS A 36 4.85 -7.90 9.40
CA HIS A 36 4.68 -6.45 9.30
C HIS A 36 3.30 -6.03 9.82
N PRO A 37 3.00 -6.22 11.12
CA PRO A 37 1.67 -5.98 11.68
C PRO A 37 1.23 -4.51 11.60
N TRP A 38 2.18 -3.58 11.45
CA TRP A 38 1.91 -2.16 11.24
C TRP A 38 1.53 -1.82 9.79
N LEU A 39 1.72 -2.72 8.83
CA LEU A 39 1.40 -2.46 7.42
C LEU A 39 -0.12 -2.46 7.23
N ALA A 40 -0.63 -1.37 6.68
CA ALA A 40 -2.04 -1.16 6.45
C ALA A 40 -2.34 -0.80 5.00
N ALA A 41 -3.55 -1.12 4.56
CA ALA A 41 -4.07 -0.79 3.24
C ALA A 41 -5.12 0.32 3.35
N ILE A 42 -4.91 1.41 2.63
CA ILE A 42 -5.92 2.47 2.47
C ILE A 42 -6.87 2.07 1.36
N LEU A 43 -8.17 2.14 1.64
CA LEU A 43 -9.25 1.82 0.73
C LEU A 43 -10.13 3.04 0.50
N ALA A 44 -10.54 3.26 -0.74
CA ALA A 44 -11.56 4.23 -1.13
C ALA A 44 -12.62 3.48 -1.94
N ASN A 45 -13.89 3.53 -1.52
CA ASN A 45 -14.96 2.70 -2.09
C ASN A 45 -14.55 1.22 -2.25
N GLU A 46 -14.02 0.63 -1.16
CA GLU A 46 -13.51 -0.76 -1.10
C GLU A 46 -12.31 -1.07 -2.02
N SER A 47 -11.84 -0.10 -2.80
CA SER A 47 -10.72 -0.26 -3.74
C SER A 47 -9.42 0.17 -3.09
N PHE A 48 -8.36 -0.63 -3.28
CA PHE A 48 -7.02 -0.30 -2.77
C PHE A 48 -6.49 0.98 -3.41
N VAL A 49 -6.06 1.92 -2.57
CA VAL A 49 -5.42 3.18 -2.98
C VAL A 49 -3.92 3.11 -2.71
N CYS A 50 -3.54 2.98 -1.44
CA CYS A 50 -2.17 3.14 -0.97
C CYS A 50 -1.85 2.23 0.22
N GLY A 51 -0.57 2.20 0.59
CA GLY A 51 -0.11 1.67 1.87
C GLY A 51 -0.10 2.74 2.97
N ALA A 52 -0.16 2.28 4.22
CA ALA A 52 0.00 3.11 5.42
C ALA A 52 0.75 2.34 6.51
N THR A 53 1.22 3.07 7.52
CA THR A 53 1.88 2.52 8.72
C THR A 53 1.08 2.85 9.97
N LEU A 54 0.68 1.84 10.73
CA LEU A 54 0.06 2.00 12.05
C LEU A 54 1.08 2.57 13.04
N LEU A 55 0.80 3.75 13.59
CA LEU A 55 1.64 4.38 14.60
C LEU A 55 1.19 3.99 16.02
N ASN A 56 -0.13 3.97 16.23
CA ASN A 56 -0.79 3.56 17.46
C ASN A 56 -2.26 3.22 17.16
N GLN A 57 -3.06 2.95 18.18
CA GLN A 57 -4.47 2.54 18.04
C GLN A 57 -5.35 3.53 17.26
N ASP A 58 -5.01 4.82 17.26
CA ASP A 58 -5.85 5.89 16.71
C ASP A 58 -5.27 6.53 15.44
N TRP A 59 -4.05 6.18 15.04
CA TRP A 59 -3.31 6.95 14.04
C TRP A 59 -2.53 6.07 13.05
N VAL A 60 -2.66 6.40 11.76
CA VAL A 60 -1.79 5.88 10.71
C VAL A 60 -1.05 6.98 9.97
N LEU A 61 0.14 6.65 9.49
CA LEU A 61 0.99 7.50 8.66
C LEU A 61 0.95 7.05 7.20
N THR A 62 0.81 7.99 6.28
CA THR A 62 0.89 7.75 4.83
C THR A 62 1.39 8.99 4.09
N ALA A 63 1.31 8.99 2.76
CA ALA A 63 1.68 10.11 1.91
C ALA A 63 0.48 11.04 1.65
N VAL A 64 0.71 12.33 1.41
CA VAL A 64 -0.35 13.29 1.04
C VAL A 64 -0.96 12.91 -0.30
N HIS A 65 -0.16 12.42 -1.26
CA HIS A 65 -0.68 12.01 -2.57
C HIS A 65 -1.64 10.80 -2.50
N CYS A 66 -1.74 10.12 -1.36
CA CYS A 66 -2.69 9.05 -1.11
C CYS A 66 -4.05 9.55 -0.61
N TYR A 67 -4.20 10.86 -0.44
CA TYR A 67 -5.47 11.48 -0.09
C TYR A 67 -6.49 11.30 -1.22
N GLU A 68 -7.72 10.97 -0.83
CA GLU A 68 -8.88 10.94 -1.70
C GLU A 68 -9.98 11.82 -1.11
N SER A 69 -10.78 12.46 -1.97
CA SER A 69 -11.88 13.34 -1.56
C SER A 69 -13.14 12.62 -1.06
N MET A 70 -13.09 11.29 -0.97
CA MET A 70 -14.18 10.42 -0.55
C MET A 70 -13.84 9.71 0.76
N ASP A 71 -14.82 9.02 1.34
CA ASP A 71 -14.62 8.26 2.57
C ASP A 71 -13.50 7.22 2.41
N LEU A 72 -12.56 7.28 3.35
CA LEU A 72 -11.39 6.41 3.39
C LEU A 72 -11.53 5.42 4.55
N GLN A 73 -11.12 4.18 4.28
CA GLN A 73 -11.01 3.13 5.27
C GLN A 73 -9.58 2.61 5.31
N VAL A 74 -9.14 2.18 6.49
CA VAL A 74 -7.85 1.53 6.69
C VAL A 74 -8.09 0.08 7.07
N LYS A 75 -7.54 -0.84 6.27
CA LYS A 75 -7.62 -2.28 6.48
C LYS A 75 -6.28 -2.82 6.97
N PHE A 76 -6.32 -3.55 8.09
CA PHE A 76 -5.18 -4.18 8.75
C PHE A 76 -5.22 -5.71 8.63
N GLY A 77 -4.11 -6.38 8.89
CA GLY A 77 -4.01 -7.84 8.87
C GLY A 77 -4.01 -8.45 7.45
N VAL A 78 -3.88 -7.63 6.40
CA VAL A 78 -3.92 -8.12 5.01
C VAL A 78 -2.56 -8.69 4.62
N HIS A 79 -2.51 -9.99 4.31
CA HIS A 79 -1.35 -10.62 3.69
C HIS A 79 -1.51 -10.78 2.17
N HIS A 80 -2.65 -11.34 1.74
CA HIS A 80 -2.99 -11.51 0.33
C HIS A 80 -4.25 -10.73 -0.04
N LYS A 81 -4.16 -9.86 -1.05
CA LYS A 81 -5.31 -9.01 -1.47
C LYS A 81 -6.53 -9.83 -1.94
N GLY A 82 -6.31 -11.02 -2.51
CA GLY A 82 -7.38 -11.87 -3.07
C GLY A 82 -7.82 -13.03 -2.18
N LYS A 83 -7.24 -13.19 -0.99
CA LYS A 83 -7.55 -14.30 -0.07
C LYS A 83 -7.79 -13.75 1.34
N PRO A 84 -9.06 -13.55 1.73
CA PRO A 84 -9.41 -13.09 3.07
C PRO A 84 -8.92 -14.09 4.14
N ARG A 85 -8.48 -13.57 5.27
CA ARG A 85 -8.06 -14.36 6.45
C ARG A 85 -9.19 -14.51 7.48
N GLY A 86 -10.11 -13.55 7.54
CA GLY A 86 -11.22 -13.52 8.49
C GLY A 86 -10.89 -12.81 9.81
N ASP A 87 -9.64 -12.42 10.02
CA ASP A 87 -9.16 -11.64 11.16
C ASP A 87 -8.76 -10.19 10.77
N GLU A 88 -9.03 -9.78 9.52
CA GLU A 88 -8.74 -8.41 9.09
C GLU A 88 -9.64 -7.39 9.79
N GLN A 89 -9.03 -6.29 10.23
CA GLN A 89 -9.74 -5.18 10.83
C GLN A 89 -9.90 -4.05 9.82
N VAL A 90 -11.09 -3.45 9.75
CA VAL A 90 -11.36 -2.24 8.97
C VAL A 90 -11.75 -1.11 9.93
N ARG A 91 -11.12 0.06 9.77
CA ARG A 91 -11.37 1.26 10.56
C ARG A 91 -11.61 2.44 9.63
N ASP A 92 -12.53 3.32 10.00
CA ASP A 92 -12.86 4.49 9.20
C ASP A 92 -11.89 5.63 9.51
N VAL A 93 -11.51 6.39 8.51
CA VAL A 93 -10.72 7.61 8.69
C VAL A 93 -11.65 8.74 9.07
N VAL A 94 -11.52 9.26 10.29
CA VAL A 94 -12.37 10.35 10.80
C VAL A 94 -11.77 11.73 10.57
N SER A 95 -10.46 11.82 10.33
CA SER A 95 -9.78 13.08 10.04
C SER A 95 -8.44 12.83 9.33
N THR A 96 -8.05 13.76 8.46
CA THR A 96 -6.76 13.77 7.77
C THR A 96 -5.97 15.03 8.10
N PHE A 97 -4.66 14.91 8.24
CA PHE A 97 -3.74 16.00 8.60
C PHE A 97 -2.54 15.96 7.67
N CYS A 98 -2.54 16.82 6.66
CA CYS A 98 -1.49 16.91 5.65
C CYS A 98 -0.40 17.90 6.09
N PHE A 99 0.86 17.61 5.76
CA PHE A 99 1.97 18.53 5.99
C PHE A 99 2.22 19.41 4.74
N PRO A 100 2.57 20.70 4.88
CA PRO A 100 2.48 21.49 6.11
C PRO A 100 1.01 21.72 6.50
N ASP A 101 0.70 21.60 7.79
CA ASP A 101 -0.63 21.95 8.29
C ASP A 101 -0.76 23.48 8.34
N THR A 102 -1.58 24.05 7.47
CA THR A 102 -1.82 25.50 7.49
C THR A 102 -2.98 25.84 8.43
N PRO A 103 -2.87 26.87 9.28
CA PRO A 103 -3.98 27.27 10.16
C PRO A 103 -5.22 27.59 9.31
N GLY A 104 -6.29 26.78 9.46
CA GLY A 104 -7.54 26.92 8.69
C GLY A 104 -7.83 25.78 7.70
N THR A 105 -6.93 24.81 7.50
CA THR A 105 -7.16 23.59 6.67
C THR A 105 -7.65 22.37 7.44
N THR A 106 -8.07 22.55 8.70
CA THR A 106 -8.60 21.48 9.58
C THR A 106 -9.91 20.87 9.09
N ASN A 107 -10.43 21.30 7.94
CA ASN A 107 -11.62 20.75 7.30
C ASN A 107 -11.23 19.92 6.08
N SER A 108 -10.76 18.70 6.35
CA SER A 108 -10.92 17.51 5.50
C SER A 108 -10.56 17.67 4.01
N THR A 109 -9.66 18.57 3.64
CA THR A 109 -9.25 18.79 2.25
C THR A 109 -7.76 19.06 2.26
N CYS A 110 -6.97 18.16 1.65
CA CYS A 110 -5.55 18.41 1.47
C CYS A 110 -5.37 19.24 0.19
N PRO A 111 -4.94 20.52 0.29
CA PRO A 111 -4.73 21.39 -0.87
C PRO A 111 -3.41 21.00 -1.54
N TYR A 112 -3.34 19.78 -2.08
CA TYR A 112 -2.12 19.28 -2.69
C TYR A 112 -2.00 19.82 -4.11
N GLU A 113 -1.07 20.75 -4.34
CA GLU A 113 -0.54 20.99 -5.67
C GLU A 113 0.36 19.81 -6.05
N ARG A 114 -0.05 19.03 -7.06
CA ARG A 114 0.57 17.75 -7.48
C ARG A 114 2.09 17.79 -7.77
N ASN A 115 2.71 18.97 -7.78
CA ASN A 115 4.10 19.18 -8.18
C ASN A 115 5.04 19.51 -7.01
N ASP A 116 4.55 19.70 -5.78
CA ASP A 116 5.41 19.90 -4.61
C ASP A 116 5.60 18.60 -3.81
N THR A 117 6.69 17.89 -4.09
CA THR A 117 7.04 16.63 -3.42
C THR A 117 7.84 16.84 -2.14
N LYS A 118 8.12 18.07 -1.71
CA LYS A 118 8.94 18.29 -0.51
C LYS A 118 8.30 17.72 0.76
N HIS A 119 6.97 17.67 0.79
CA HIS A 119 6.18 17.55 2.01
C HIS A 119 5.04 16.51 1.88
N ASP A 120 5.36 15.37 1.28
CA ASP A 120 4.39 14.30 0.98
C ASP A 120 4.16 13.35 2.18
N ILE A 121 3.72 13.91 3.31
CA ILE A 121 3.42 13.18 4.55
C ILE A 121 2.07 13.59 5.15
N MET A 122 1.24 12.60 5.49
CA MET A 122 -0.10 12.80 6.02
C MET A 122 -0.39 11.83 7.17
N LEU A 123 -1.02 12.33 8.22
CA LEU A 123 -1.61 11.52 9.28
C LEU A 123 -3.11 11.32 9.03
N MET A 124 -3.60 10.13 9.34
CA MET A 124 -5.04 9.84 9.38
C MET A 124 -5.41 9.41 10.80
N LYS A 125 -6.46 10.02 11.34
CA LYS A 125 -7.08 9.63 12.60
C LYS A 125 -8.15 8.57 12.34
N LEU A 126 -8.20 7.54 13.17
CA LEU A 126 -9.16 6.45 13.10
C LEU A 126 -10.31 6.63 14.11
N ASN A 127 -11.44 5.96 13.86
CA ASN A 127 -12.54 5.77 14.83
C ASN A 127 -12.30 4.60 15.80
#